data_AF-A0A099T3W1-F1
#
_entry.id   AF-A0A099T3W1-F1
#
_cell.length_a   1.000
_cell.length_b   1.000
_cell.length_c   1.000
_cell.angle_alpha   90.00
_cell.angle_beta   90.00
_cell.angle_gamma   90.00
#
_symmetry.space_group_name_H-M   'P 1'
#
loop_
_entity.id
_entity.type
_entity.pdbx_description
1 polymer ?
#
loop_
_entity_poly.entity_id
_entity_poly.type
_entity_poly.pdbx_seq_one_letter_code
_entity_poly.pdbx_strand_id
1 'polypeptide(L)'
;MSIGLKEGISKFHFFNVNWKDLDIFLLFLFMPSLLMMFFFLPDYMKLDHFILFPLDPKVETLFLSNYVHSSYSHLMENVVFYLIVMFLIINFETDRKFFIISFLLFSFVLPFIVSFSMIYFIDLPFPVQGYSGVVSALVAYLMFAFYRYCKKYYCPNIGHEFIYFLIFLNLFLVLFNLNTSIFMYMGISILLLVTAYANRPLFDCISLKLHSFCGSNIKHGSSNFILLYIGLVYLVLAYFLMGLPLLIPENIINETGIVNSLGHYTGYVFGLMSALMLEQVNKII
;
A
#
# COMPACT_ATOMS: atom_id res chain seq x y z
N MET A 1 26.40 -8.90 -3.64
CA MET A 1 26.35 -7.85 -2.59
C MET A 1 27.61 -8.01 -1.74
N SER A 2 28.45 -6.98 -1.57
CA SER A 2 29.65 -7.10 -0.72
C SER A 2 29.25 -7.37 0.73
N ILE A 3 30.02 -8.20 1.44
CA ILE A 3 29.71 -8.66 2.81
C ILE A 3 29.44 -7.47 3.74
N GLY A 4 30.22 -6.39 3.63
CA GLY A 4 30.04 -5.17 4.44
C GLY A 4 28.78 -4.35 4.13
N LEU A 5 28.25 -4.39 2.90
CA LEU A 5 26.98 -3.69 2.57
C LEU A 5 25.80 -4.39 3.23
N LYS A 6 25.81 -5.73 3.22
CA LYS A 6 24.76 -6.56 3.83
C LYS A 6 24.73 -6.38 5.35
N GLU A 7 25.89 -6.37 6.00
CA GLU A 7 26.03 -6.12 7.45
C GLU A 7 25.62 -4.70 7.84
N GLY A 8 25.91 -3.71 7.00
CA GLY A 8 25.50 -2.32 7.25
C GLY A 8 23.99 -2.13 7.15
N ILE A 9 23.34 -2.77 6.17
CA ILE A 9 21.88 -2.70 5.97
C ILE A 9 21.12 -3.51 7.02
N SER A 10 21.64 -4.66 7.45
CA SER A 10 21.00 -5.49 8.49
C SER A 10 20.93 -4.81 9.86
N LYS A 11 21.82 -3.83 10.14
CA LYS A 11 21.73 -2.98 11.36
C LYS A 11 20.44 -2.16 11.41
N PHE A 12 19.86 -1.87 10.25
CA PHE A 12 18.59 -1.17 10.10
C PHE A 12 17.46 -2.15 9.83
N HIS A 13 17.66 -3.44 10.10
CA HIS A 13 16.58 -4.41 10.09
C HIS A 13 15.84 -4.56 8.76
N PHE A 14 16.47 -4.13 7.66
CA PHE A 14 15.96 -4.32 6.31
C PHE A 14 16.24 -5.73 5.82
N PHE A 15 15.34 -6.27 5.00
CA PHE A 15 15.41 -7.64 4.51
C PHE A 15 15.53 -8.67 5.65
N ASN A 16 14.91 -8.37 6.80
CA ASN A 16 14.96 -9.20 7.99
C ASN A 16 14.19 -10.51 7.88
N VAL A 17 13.47 -10.68 6.78
CA VAL A 17 12.71 -11.87 6.47
C VAL A 17 13.50 -12.72 5.48
N ASN A 18 13.54 -14.03 5.73
CA ASN A 18 14.15 -15.00 4.82
C ASN A 18 13.25 -15.22 3.59
N TRP A 19 13.22 -14.22 2.70
CA TRP A 19 12.55 -14.31 1.41
C TRP A 19 13.16 -15.45 0.59
N LYS A 20 12.29 -16.25 -0.01
CA LYS A 20 12.71 -17.29 -0.96
C LYS A 20 12.81 -16.68 -2.34
N ASP A 21 13.68 -17.23 -3.18
CA ASP A 21 13.80 -16.79 -4.59
C ASP A 21 12.47 -16.87 -5.33
N LEU A 22 11.64 -17.87 -4.99
CA LEU A 22 10.28 -18.01 -5.53
C LEU A 22 9.37 -16.83 -5.12
N ASP A 23 9.52 -16.27 -3.91
CA ASP A 23 8.74 -15.10 -3.51
C ASP A 23 9.16 -13.88 -4.32
N ILE A 24 10.48 -13.67 -4.48
CA ILE A 24 11.01 -12.56 -5.27
C ILE A 24 10.58 -12.67 -6.73
N PHE A 25 10.66 -13.87 -7.31
CA PHE A 25 10.18 -14.14 -8.66
C PHE A 25 8.68 -13.82 -8.79
N LEU A 26 7.85 -14.32 -7.87
CA LEU A 26 6.41 -14.07 -7.91
C LEU A 26 6.08 -12.57 -7.83
N LEU A 27 6.71 -11.85 -6.89
CA LEU A 27 6.39 -10.46 -6.60
C LEU A 27 6.98 -9.48 -7.62
N PHE A 28 8.20 -9.70 -8.13
CA PHE A 28 8.86 -8.71 -8.99
C PHE A 28 8.87 -9.07 -10.48
N LEU A 29 8.69 -10.35 -10.83
CA LEU A 29 8.72 -10.78 -12.23
C LEU A 29 7.37 -11.29 -12.69
N PHE A 30 6.77 -12.26 -11.99
CA PHE A 30 5.54 -12.90 -12.43
C PHE A 30 4.38 -11.93 -12.52
N MET A 31 4.09 -11.19 -11.44
CA MET A 31 2.95 -10.27 -11.42
C MET A 31 3.05 -9.14 -12.45
N PRO A 32 4.18 -8.40 -12.57
CA PRO A 32 4.32 -7.41 -13.63
C PRO A 32 4.22 -8.02 -15.03
N SER A 33 4.81 -9.19 -15.25
CA SER A 33 4.73 -9.88 -16.56
C SER A 33 3.30 -10.31 -16.90
N LEU A 34 2.53 -10.75 -15.90
CA LEU A 34 1.12 -11.12 -16.06
C LEU A 34 0.28 -9.90 -16.49
N LEU A 35 0.47 -8.75 -15.84
CA LEU A 35 -0.22 -7.51 -16.21
C LEU A 35 0.16 -7.06 -17.62
N MET A 36 1.45 -7.12 -17.99
CA MET A 36 1.90 -6.84 -19.35
C MET A 36 1.30 -7.80 -20.38
N MET A 37 1.20 -9.09 -20.06
CA MET A 37 0.60 -10.10 -20.94
C MET A 37 -0.88 -9.79 -21.22
N PHE A 38 -1.65 -9.44 -20.20
CA PHE A 38 -3.07 -9.10 -20.36
C PHE A 38 -3.29 -7.77 -21.10
N PHE A 39 -2.37 -6.81 -20.98
CA PHE A 39 -2.42 -5.57 -21.74
C PHE A 39 -2.36 -5.81 -23.26
N PHE A 40 -1.52 -6.74 -23.71
CA PHE A 40 -1.35 -7.09 -25.13
C PHE A 40 -2.43 -8.01 -25.70
N LEU A 41 -3.43 -8.41 -24.90
CA LEU A 41 -4.57 -9.15 -25.44
C LEU A 41 -5.31 -8.31 -26.49
N PRO A 42 -5.88 -8.95 -27.53
CA PRO A 42 -6.71 -8.27 -28.50
C PRO A 42 -7.90 -7.55 -27.85
N ASP A 43 -8.28 -6.39 -28.38
CA ASP A 43 -9.34 -5.57 -27.78
C ASP A 43 -10.70 -6.27 -27.72
N TYR A 44 -11.03 -7.10 -28.72
CA TYR A 44 -12.26 -7.90 -28.70
C TYR A 44 -12.29 -8.87 -27.51
N MET A 45 -11.16 -9.51 -27.18
CA MET A 45 -11.08 -10.40 -26.01
C MET A 45 -11.23 -9.60 -24.71
N LYS A 46 -10.57 -8.44 -24.63
CA LYS A 46 -10.63 -7.59 -23.44
C LYS A 46 -12.06 -7.09 -23.18
N LEU A 47 -12.74 -6.61 -24.22
CA LEU A 47 -14.12 -6.13 -24.12
C LEU A 47 -15.10 -7.24 -23.73
N ASP A 48 -14.95 -8.44 -24.29
CA ASP A 48 -15.92 -9.52 -24.07
C ASP A 48 -15.76 -10.23 -22.72
N HIS A 49 -14.53 -10.38 -22.22
CA HIS A 49 -14.23 -11.28 -21.09
C HIS A 49 -13.44 -10.66 -19.94
N PHE A 50 -12.76 -9.53 -20.13
CA PHE A 50 -11.88 -8.98 -19.10
C PHE A 50 -12.44 -7.69 -18.50
N ILE A 51 -12.95 -6.77 -19.31
CA ILE A 51 -13.43 -5.47 -18.85
C ILE A 51 -14.79 -5.63 -18.17
N LEU A 52 -14.93 -5.03 -16.98
CA LEU A 52 -16.19 -5.05 -16.25
C LEU A 52 -17.05 -3.87 -16.69
N PHE A 53 -18.27 -4.16 -17.14
CA PHE A 53 -19.33 -3.16 -17.31
C PHE A 53 -20.32 -3.30 -16.14
N PRO A 54 -20.39 -2.33 -15.21
CA PRO A 54 -21.20 -2.47 -13.98
C PRO A 54 -22.69 -2.76 -14.22
N LEU A 55 -23.24 -2.26 -15.33
CA LEU A 55 -24.66 -2.44 -15.71
C LEU A 55 -24.96 -3.80 -16.37
N ASP A 56 -23.94 -4.51 -16.84
CA ASP A 56 -24.06 -5.85 -17.43
C ASP A 56 -22.87 -6.73 -17.01
N PRO A 57 -22.76 -7.05 -15.70
CA PRO A 57 -21.59 -7.74 -15.18
C PRO A 57 -21.60 -9.22 -15.57
N LYS A 58 -20.51 -9.69 -16.15
CA LYS A 58 -20.24 -11.12 -16.38
C LYS A 58 -19.42 -11.68 -15.22
N VAL A 59 -19.57 -12.97 -14.93
CA VAL A 59 -18.91 -13.59 -13.77
C VAL A 59 -17.37 -13.52 -13.90
N GLU A 60 -16.85 -13.74 -15.10
CA GLU A 60 -15.41 -13.69 -15.37
C GLU A 60 -14.82 -12.28 -15.21
N THR A 61 -15.59 -11.23 -15.58
CA THR A 61 -15.12 -9.85 -15.52
C THR A 61 -15.05 -9.33 -14.08
N LEU A 62 -15.76 -9.95 -13.13
CA LEU A 62 -15.63 -9.64 -11.69
C LEU A 62 -14.20 -9.84 -11.18
N PHE A 63 -13.48 -10.81 -11.74
CA PHE A 63 -12.08 -11.06 -11.36
C PHE A 63 -11.11 -10.38 -12.33
N LEU A 64 -11.27 -10.66 -13.62
CA LEU A 64 -10.29 -10.32 -14.65
C LEU A 64 -10.16 -8.80 -14.90
N SER A 65 -11.20 -8.02 -14.62
CA SER A 65 -11.17 -6.56 -14.80
C SER A 65 -10.07 -5.89 -13.98
N ASN A 66 -9.73 -6.44 -12.82
CA ASN A 66 -8.68 -5.91 -11.97
C ASN A 66 -7.26 -6.16 -12.54
N TYR A 67 -7.13 -6.96 -13.60
CA TYR A 67 -5.83 -7.37 -14.16
C TYR A 67 -5.58 -6.85 -15.58
N VAL A 68 -6.58 -6.26 -16.21
CA VAL A 68 -6.50 -5.73 -17.58
C VAL A 68 -6.42 -4.21 -17.58
N HIS A 69 -5.80 -3.65 -18.62
CA HIS A 69 -5.71 -2.22 -18.85
C HIS A 69 -5.91 -1.91 -20.33
N SER A 70 -6.64 -0.85 -20.66
CA SER A 70 -6.73 -0.34 -22.05
C SER A 70 -5.72 0.78 -22.36
N SER A 71 -5.08 1.36 -21.34
CA SER A 71 -4.12 2.46 -21.51
C SER A 71 -2.73 2.05 -21.01
N TYR A 72 -1.72 2.35 -21.82
CA TYR A 72 -0.32 2.15 -21.45
C TYR A 72 0.09 2.97 -20.22
N SER A 73 -0.36 4.23 -20.13
CA SER A 73 -0.03 5.08 -18.98
C SER A 73 -0.62 4.49 -17.68
N HIS A 74 -1.88 4.07 -17.73
CA HIS A 74 -2.55 3.48 -16.56
C HIS A 74 -1.93 2.14 -16.13
N LEU A 75 -1.47 1.32 -17.09
CA LEU A 75 -0.69 0.11 -16.78
C LEU A 75 0.63 0.46 -16.10
N MET A 76 1.40 1.39 -16.68
CA MET A 76 2.72 1.75 -16.17
C MET A 76 2.66 2.39 -14.80
N GLU A 77 1.67 3.25 -14.53
CA GLU A 77 1.42 3.80 -13.19
C GLU A 77 1.21 2.68 -12.16
N ASN A 78 0.34 1.71 -12.46
CA ASN A 78 0.08 0.58 -11.57
C ASN A 78 1.31 -0.30 -11.35
N VAL A 79 2.05 -0.62 -12.42
CA VAL A 79 3.26 -1.47 -12.33
C VAL A 79 4.35 -0.76 -11.52
N VAL A 80 4.59 0.53 -11.76
CA VAL A 80 5.60 1.31 -11.03
C VAL A 80 5.23 1.43 -9.55
N PHE A 81 3.98 1.78 -9.23
CA PHE A 81 3.53 1.88 -7.84
C PHE A 81 3.61 0.52 -7.14
N TYR A 82 3.16 -0.55 -7.81
CA TYR A 82 3.27 -1.90 -7.30
C TYR A 82 4.71 -2.28 -6.96
N LEU A 83 5.66 -2.06 -7.87
CA LEU A 83 7.08 -2.39 -7.67
C LEU A 83 7.71 -1.61 -6.51
N ILE A 84 7.40 -0.33 -6.39
CA ILE A 84 7.92 0.51 -5.29
C ILE A 84 7.34 0.02 -3.95
N VAL A 85 6.03 -0.21 -3.88
CA VAL A 85 5.38 -0.69 -2.65
C VAL A 85 5.88 -2.08 -2.27
N MET A 86 6.05 -3.00 -3.23
CA MET A 86 6.64 -4.31 -3.00
C MET A 86 8.07 -4.20 -2.45
N PHE A 87 8.88 -3.32 -3.03
CA PHE A 87 10.23 -3.07 -2.55
C PHE A 87 10.23 -2.59 -1.09
N LEU A 88 9.35 -1.65 -0.74
CA LEU A 88 9.21 -1.17 0.64
C LEU A 88 8.74 -2.29 1.59
N ILE A 89 7.72 -3.07 1.21
CA ILE A 89 7.21 -4.17 2.03
C ILE A 89 8.33 -5.19 2.31
N ILE A 90 9.14 -5.54 1.32
CA ILE A 90 10.27 -6.46 1.52
C ILE A 90 11.30 -5.93 2.54
N ASN A 91 11.51 -4.61 2.58
CA ASN A 91 12.42 -3.99 3.54
C ASN A 91 11.84 -4.01 4.97
N PHE A 92 10.53 -3.77 5.13
CA PHE A 92 9.91 -3.56 6.45
C PHE A 92 9.16 -4.78 7.00
N GLU A 93 8.84 -5.79 6.20
CA GLU A 93 8.12 -6.97 6.67
C GLU A 93 8.91 -7.70 7.77
N THR A 94 8.19 -8.28 8.72
CA THR A 94 8.74 -9.01 9.85
C THR A 94 8.36 -10.49 9.86
N ASP A 95 7.38 -10.88 9.04
CA ASP A 95 6.88 -12.24 8.89
C ASP A 95 6.50 -12.56 7.43
N ARG A 96 7.32 -13.43 6.80
CA ARG A 96 7.10 -13.91 5.43
C ARG A 96 5.72 -14.51 5.22
N LYS A 97 5.31 -15.41 6.11
CA LYS A 97 4.09 -16.22 5.90
C LYS A 97 2.88 -15.31 5.96
N PHE A 98 2.89 -14.38 6.91
CA PHE A 98 1.85 -13.37 7.05
C PHE A 98 1.67 -12.58 5.75
N PHE A 99 2.75 -12.00 5.23
CA PHE A 99 2.66 -11.24 3.98
C PHE A 99 2.17 -12.07 2.81
N ILE A 100 2.69 -13.29 2.61
CA ILE A 100 2.27 -14.13 1.48
C ILE A 100 0.77 -14.46 1.57
N ILE A 101 0.24 -14.74 2.77
CA ILE A 101 -1.20 -14.96 2.96
C ILE A 101 -1.99 -13.70 2.61
N SER A 102 -1.59 -12.53 3.13
CA SER A 102 -2.22 -11.26 2.81
C SER A 102 -2.17 -10.94 1.32
N PHE A 103 -1.02 -11.15 0.67
CA PHE A 103 -0.84 -10.96 -0.77
C PHE A 103 -1.78 -11.86 -1.57
N LEU A 104 -1.89 -13.14 -1.23
CA LEU A 104 -2.83 -14.06 -1.89
C LEU A 104 -4.28 -13.62 -1.70
N LEU A 105 -4.66 -13.13 -0.51
CA LEU A 105 -6.00 -12.55 -0.29
C LEU A 105 -6.23 -11.33 -1.20
N PHE A 106 -5.23 -10.46 -1.35
CA PHE A 106 -5.32 -9.29 -2.22
C PHE A 106 -5.35 -9.63 -3.70
N SER A 107 -4.66 -10.70 -4.12
CA SER A 107 -4.68 -11.12 -5.52
C SER A 107 -5.93 -11.92 -5.88
N PHE A 108 -6.47 -12.74 -4.96
CA PHE A 108 -7.54 -13.68 -5.32
C PHE A 108 -8.92 -13.29 -4.81
N VAL A 109 -9.02 -12.64 -3.63
CA VAL A 109 -10.32 -12.32 -3.02
C VAL A 109 -10.71 -10.87 -3.29
N LEU A 110 -9.78 -9.94 -3.12
CA LEU A 110 -10.03 -8.52 -3.28
C LEU A 110 -10.60 -8.12 -4.67
N PRO A 111 -10.17 -8.70 -5.81
CA PRO A 111 -10.75 -8.34 -7.11
C PRO A 111 -12.27 -8.46 -7.16
N PHE A 112 -12.83 -9.53 -6.56
CA PHE A 112 -14.27 -9.69 -6.45
C PHE A 112 -14.92 -8.58 -5.62
N ILE A 113 -14.32 -8.25 -4.47
CA ILE A 113 -14.84 -7.22 -3.56
C ILE A 113 -14.83 -5.84 -4.23
N VAL A 114 -13.74 -5.50 -4.91
CA VAL A 114 -13.63 -4.25 -5.68
C VAL A 114 -14.70 -4.23 -6.78
N SER A 115 -14.85 -5.29 -7.56
CA SER A 115 -15.85 -5.36 -8.62
C SER A 115 -17.28 -5.27 -8.09
N PHE A 116 -17.61 -5.98 -7.00
CA PHE A 116 -18.91 -5.86 -6.35
C PHE A 116 -19.16 -4.44 -5.84
N SER A 117 -18.16 -3.78 -5.25
CA SER A 117 -18.31 -2.39 -4.81
C SER A 117 -18.69 -1.48 -5.98
N MET A 118 -18.14 -1.69 -7.18
CA MET A 118 -18.55 -0.91 -8.36
C MET A 118 -19.98 -1.19 -8.76
N ILE A 119 -20.36 -2.45 -8.87
CA ILE A 119 -21.69 -2.84 -9.33
C ILE A 119 -22.77 -2.27 -8.40
N TYR A 120 -22.54 -2.27 -7.08
CA TYR A 120 -23.56 -1.85 -6.12
C TYR A 120 -23.59 -0.34 -5.84
N PHE A 121 -22.45 0.36 -5.96
CA PHE A 121 -22.37 1.77 -5.59
C PHE A 121 -22.17 2.71 -6.79
N ILE A 122 -21.83 2.19 -7.96
CA ILE A 122 -21.65 2.98 -9.19
C ILE A 122 -22.71 2.55 -10.21
N ASP A 123 -23.76 3.35 -10.33
CA ASP A 123 -24.84 3.15 -11.31
C ASP A 123 -24.54 3.89 -12.62
N LEU A 124 -23.35 3.65 -13.18
CA LEU A 124 -22.88 4.31 -14.40
C LEU A 124 -22.35 3.30 -15.42
N PRO A 125 -22.55 3.56 -16.73
CA PRO A 125 -22.22 2.62 -17.81
C PRO A 125 -20.71 2.54 -18.11
N PHE A 126 -19.85 3.12 -17.26
CA PHE A 126 -18.43 3.22 -17.56
C PHE A 126 -17.69 1.90 -17.30
N PRO A 127 -16.76 1.51 -18.19
CA PRO A 127 -15.95 0.32 -17.99
C PRO A 127 -15.05 0.48 -16.77
N VAL A 128 -14.99 -0.56 -15.95
CA VAL A 128 -14.08 -0.68 -14.80
C VAL A 128 -12.98 -1.65 -15.16
N GLN A 129 -11.74 -1.21 -14.95
CA GLN A 129 -10.56 -2.03 -15.14
C GLN A 129 -9.34 -1.47 -14.39
N GLY A 130 -8.36 -2.34 -14.13
CA GLY A 130 -7.04 -1.96 -13.63
C GLY A 130 -6.71 -2.51 -12.25
N TYR A 131 -5.40 -2.64 -12.00
CA TYR A 131 -4.83 -3.26 -10.80
C TYR A 131 -4.75 -2.34 -9.58
N SER A 132 -5.27 -1.12 -9.70
CA SER A 132 -5.10 -0.06 -8.72
C SER A 132 -5.79 -0.35 -7.38
N GLY A 133 -6.89 -1.11 -7.37
CA GLY A 133 -7.52 -1.60 -6.13
C GLY A 133 -6.56 -2.48 -5.31
N VAL A 134 -5.84 -3.38 -5.99
CA VAL A 134 -4.84 -4.24 -5.35
C VAL A 134 -3.61 -3.43 -4.91
N VAL A 135 -3.13 -2.49 -5.74
CA VAL A 135 -2.05 -1.56 -5.35
C VAL A 135 -2.44 -0.77 -4.10
N SER A 136 -3.68 -0.28 -4.01
CA SER A 136 -4.20 0.46 -2.86
C SER A 136 -4.22 -0.40 -1.59
N ALA A 137 -4.59 -1.68 -1.71
CA ALA A 137 -4.51 -2.63 -0.60
C ALA A 137 -3.07 -2.86 -0.12
N LEU A 138 -2.11 -2.89 -1.05
CA LEU A 138 -0.70 -3.05 -0.73
C LEU A 138 -0.11 -1.80 -0.05
N VAL A 139 -0.54 -0.61 -0.44
CA VAL A 139 -0.18 0.64 0.26
C VAL A 139 -0.71 0.62 1.70
N ALA A 140 -1.96 0.22 1.89
CA ALA A 140 -2.53 0.04 3.23
C ALA A 140 -1.77 -1.03 4.05
N TYR A 141 -1.43 -2.16 3.41
CA TYR A 141 -0.63 -3.20 4.04
C TYR A 141 0.76 -2.70 4.43
N LEU A 142 1.41 -1.86 3.60
CA LEU A 142 2.71 -1.28 3.92
C LEU A 142 2.67 -0.47 5.23
N MET A 143 1.59 0.26 5.49
CA MET A 143 1.40 0.95 6.78
C MET A 143 1.36 -0.04 7.94
N PHE A 144 0.64 -1.16 7.77
CA PHE A 144 0.58 -2.22 8.77
C PHE A 144 1.94 -2.93 8.97
N ALA A 145 2.66 -3.22 7.89
CA ALA A 145 4.00 -3.80 7.92
C ALA A 145 4.97 -2.87 8.66
N PHE A 146 4.92 -1.56 8.39
CA PHE A 146 5.72 -0.57 9.09
C PHE A 146 5.34 -0.44 10.58
N TYR A 147 4.06 -0.53 10.92
CA TYR A 147 3.61 -0.64 12.32
C TYR A 147 4.27 -1.85 13.02
N ARG A 148 4.20 -3.04 12.43
CA ARG A 148 4.81 -4.26 13.01
C ARG A 148 6.33 -4.14 13.12
N TYR A 149 6.96 -3.54 12.12
CA TYR A 149 8.39 -3.25 12.12
C TYR A 149 8.79 -2.35 13.28
N CYS A 150 8.09 -1.22 13.46
CA CYS A 150 8.30 -0.30 14.57
C CYS A 150 8.06 -0.98 15.91
N LYS A 151 7.00 -1.78 16.03
CA LYS A 151 6.71 -2.56 17.24
C LYS A 151 7.83 -3.53 17.59
N LYS A 152 8.31 -4.30 16.60
CA LYS A 152 9.29 -5.36 16.83
C LYS A 152 10.67 -4.82 17.19
N TYR A 153 11.12 -3.74 16.55
CA TYR A 153 12.52 -3.28 16.68
C TYR A 153 12.67 -1.96 17.43
N TYR A 154 11.64 -1.12 17.48
CA TYR A 154 11.78 0.25 17.98
C TYR A 154 11.02 0.50 19.27
N CYS A 155 9.71 0.30 19.28
CA CYS A 155 8.85 0.66 20.41
C CYS A 155 7.82 -0.47 20.65
N PRO A 156 8.14 -1.52 21.44
CA PRO A 156 7.28 -2.69 21.65
C PRO A 156 5.88 -2.41 22.20
N ASN A 157 5.74 -1.30 22.92
CA ASN A 157 4.49 -0.87 23.53
C ASN A 157 3.56 -0.11 22.57
N ILE A 158 3.92 0.01 21.29
CA ILE A 158 3.05 0.62 20.27
C ILE A 158 1.79 -0.24 20.06
N GLY A 159 0.63 0.36 20.29
CA GLY A 159 -0.67 -0.23 19.97
C GLY A 159 -1.15 0.17 18.57
N HIS A 160 -2.35 -0.27 18.21
CA HIS A 160 -2.94 0.01 16.90
C HIS A 160 -3.32 1.49 16.70
N GLU A 161 -3.23 2.32 17.75
CA GLU A 161 -3.45 3.76 17.69
C GLU A 161 -2.56 4.45 16.66
N PHE A 162 -1.35 3.92 16.42
CA PHE A 162 -0.45 4.45 15.38
C PHE A 162 -1.02 4.27 13.98
N ILE A 163 -1.69 3.15 13.73
CA ILE A 163 -2.36 2.90 12.44
C ILE A 163 -3.50 3.89 12.27
N TYR A 164 -4.32 4.11 13.32
CA TYR A 164 -5.40 5.09 13.26
C TYR A 164 -4.89 6.52 13.01
N PHE A 165 -3.76 6.89 13.63
CA PHE A 165 -3.09 8.15 13.32
C PHE A 165 -2.74 8.27 11.83
N LEU A 166 -2.15 7.24 11.23
CA LEU A 166 -1.82 7.25 9.80
C LEU A 166 -3.08 7.29 8.91
N ILE A 167 -4.16 6.60 9.29
CA ILE A 167 -5.44 6.69 8.56
C ILE A 167 -5.96 8.13 8.58
N PHE A 168 -6.07 8.75 9.75
CA PHE A 168 -6.60 10.11 9.86
C PHE A 168 -5.69 11.14 9.20
N LEU A 169 -4.37 10.93 9.24
CA LEU A 169 -3.43 11.76 8.50
C LEU A 169 -3.69 11.67 6.99
N ASN A 170 -3.83 10.47 6.45
CA ASN A 170 -4.13 10.28 5.03
C ASN A 170 -5.49 10.86 4.65
N LEU A 171 -6.53 10.66 5.46
CA LEU A 171 -7.84 11.27 5.23
C LEU A 171 -7.77 12.80 5.26
N PHE A 172 -7.04 13.37 6.22
CA PHE A 172 -6.82 14.81 6.29
C PHE A 172 -6.12 15.34 5.04
N LEU A 173 -5.12 14.62 4.55
CA LEU A 173 -4.42 15.00 3.31
C LEU A 173 -5.32 14.89 2.09
N VAL A 174 -6.17 13.86 2.01
CA VAL A 174 -7.16 13.70 0.94
C VAL A 174 -8.17 14.85 0.94
N LEU A 175 -8.55 15.39 2.11
CA LEU A 175 -9.47 16.52 2.16
C LEU A 175 -8.93 17.73 1.38
N PHE A 176 -7.61 17.97 1.35
CA PHE A 176 -7.04 19.08 0.55
C PHE A 176 -7.33 18.95 -0.95
N ASN A 177 -7.46 17.72 -1.44
CA ASN A 177 -7.78 17.42 -2.84
C ASN A 177 -9.28 17.50 -3.13
N LEU A 178 -10.11 17.58 -2.08
CA LEU A 178 -11.57 17.59 -2.19
C LEU A 178 -12.14 18.95 -1.80
N ASN A 179 -13.14 19.43 -2.54
CA ASN A 179 -13.86 20.65 -2.20
C ASN A 179 -14.88 20.40 -1.06
N THR A 180 -14.38 20.05 0.13
CA THR A 180 -15.19 19.64 1.29
C THR A 180 -15.53 20.78 2.24
N SER A 181 -16.62 20.63 3.00
CA SER A 181 -17.04 21.59 4.02
C SER A 181 -16.03 21.71 5.16
N ILE A 182 -15.97 22.90 5.78
CA ILE A 182 -15.09 23.18 6.93
C ILE A 182 -15.35 22.23 8.12
N PHE A 183 -16.58 21.73 8.27
CA PHE A 183 -16.95 20.78 9.33
C PHE A 183 -16.23 19.43 9.19
N MET A 184 -16.04 18.94 7.96
CA MET A 184 -15.27 17.71 7.72
C MET A 184 -13.79 17.89 8.09
N TYR A 185 -13.20 19.03 7.71
CA TYR A 185 -11.85 19.39 8.12
C TYR A 185 -11.69 19.43 9.63
N MET A 186 -12.60 20.09 10.35
CA MET A 186 -12.55 20.14 11.82
C MET A 186 -12.69 18.75 12.44
N GLY A 187 -13.64 17.94 11.97
CA GLY A 187 -13.87 16.59 12.48
C GLY A 187 -12.64 15.69 12.33
N ILE A 188 -12.05 15.63 11.13
CA ILE A 188 -10.84 14.85 10.87
C ILE A 188 -9.63 15.41 11.63
N SER A 189 -9.50 16.73 11.74
CA SER A 189 -8.42 17.36 12.51
C SER A 189 -8.48 17.00 14.00
N ILE A 190 -9.68 16.95 14.60
CA ILE A 190 -9.86 16.53 16.00
C ILE A 190 -9.43 15.07 16.17
N LEU A 191 -9.85 14.18 15.28
CA LEU A 191 -9.46 12.76 15.32
C LEU A 191 -7.95 12.59 15.14
N LEU A 192 -7.34 13.36 14.24
CA LEU A 192 -5.89 13.39 14.05
C LEU A 192 -5.16 13.86 15.31
N LEU A 193 -5.65 14.92 15.97
CA LEU A 193 -5.06 15.41 17.22
C LEU A 193 -5.20 14.40 18.37
N VAL A 194 -6.36 13.77 18.52
CA VAL A 194 -6.61 12.74 19.54
C VAL A 194 -5.66 11.55 19.34
N THR A 195 -5.55 11.07 18.10
CA THR A 195 -4.64 9.96 17.79
C THR A 195 -3.17 10.37 17.90
N ALA A 196 -2.80 11.59 17.53
CA ALA A 196 -1.45 12.10 17.74
C ALA A 196 -1.09 12.16 19.24
N TYR A 197 -2.03 12.62 20.08
CA TYR A 197 -1.84 12.64 21.54
C TYR A 197 -1.68 11.23 22.12
N ALA A 198 -2.53 10.27 21.70
CA ALA A 198 -2.43 8.88 22.11
C ALA A 198 -1.08 8.24 21.71
N ASN A 199 -0.50 8.66 20.58
CA ASN A 199 0.79 8.20 20.09
C ASN A 199 2.00 9.00 20.62
N ARG A 200 1.82 9.92 21.57
CA ARG A 200 2.92 10.69 22.16
C ARG A 200 4.10 9.82 22.65
N PRO A 201 3.91 8.70 23.36
CA PRO A 201 5.03 7.85 23.79
C PRO A 201 5.85 7.29 22.63
N LEU A 202 5.21 7.03 21.48
CA LEU A 202 5.90 6.62 20.27
C LEU A 202 6.73 7.77 19.69
N PHE A 203 6.17 8.98 19.60
CA PHE A 203 6.92 10.13 19.12
C PHE A 203 8.13 10.45 20.01
N ASP A 204 7.97 10.31 21.33
CA ASP A 204 9.06 10.45 22.30
C ASP A 204 10.13 9.35 22.09
N CYS A 205 9.72 8.09 21.92
CA CYS A 205 10.60 6.94 21.62
C CYS A 205 11.40 7.16 20.33
N ILE A 206 10.74 7.61 19.26
CA ILE A 206 11.38 7.90 17.96
C ILE A 206 12.31 9.10 18.08
N SER A 207 11.88 10.18 18.74
CA SER A 207 12.69 11.39 18.93
C SER A 207 13.98 11.10 19.69
N LEU A 208 13.91 10.34 20.78
CA LEU A 208 15.09 9.91 21.55
C LEU A 208 16.05 9.07 20.69
N LYS A 209 15.52 8.14 19.90
CA LYS A 209 16.34 7.31 19.00
C LYS A 209 16.99 8.14 17.90
N LEU A 210 16.26 9.05 17.26
CA LEU A 210 16.80 9.97 16.26
C LEU A 210 17.88 10.87 16.86
N HIS A 211 17.66 11.43 18.05
CA HIS A 211 18.67 12.21 18.75
C HIS A 211 19.92 11.39 19.09
N SER A 212 19.76 10.15 19.55
CA SER A 212 20.89 9.26 19.83
C SER A 212 21.67 8.92 18.55
N PHE A 213 20.97 8.76 17.42
CA PHE A 213 21.57 8.49 16.13
C PHE A 213 22.36 9.71 15.64
N CYS A 214 21.75 10.90 15.63
CA CYS A 214 22.41 12.14 15.22
C CYS A 214 23.52 12.60 16.18
N GLY A 215 23.39 12.31 17.48
CA GLY A 215 24.35 12.69 18.52
C GLY A 215 25.52 11.72 18.69
N SER A 216 25.35 10.46 18.28
CA SER A 216 26.46 9.52 18.19
C SER A 216 27.37 9.89 17.02
N ASN A 217 28.69 9.82 17.19
CA ASN A 217 29.65 9.96 16.11
C ASN A 217 29.49 8.78 15.11
N ILE A 218 28.47 8.80 14.25
CA ILE A 218 28.32 7.95 13.05
C ILE A 218 29.34 8.39 11.98
N LYS A 219 30.57 8.73 12.41
CA LYS A 219 31.66 9.14 11.54
C LYS A 219 32.68 8.03 11.29
N HIS A 220 32.58 6.86 11.93
CA HIS A 220 33.68 5.89 11.91
C HIS A 220 33.40 4.45 11.48
N GLY A 221 32.25 4.12 10.88
CA GLY A 221 32.04 2.73 10.44
C GLY A 221 31.09 2.46 9.27
N SER A 222 30.16 3.35 8.94
CA SER A 222 29.23 3.16 7.82
C SER A 222 29.66 4.00 6.61
N SER A 223 29.83 3.36 5.45
CA SER A 223 30.05 4.07 4.19
C SER A 223 28.91 5.06 3.92
N ASN A 224 29.23 6.29 3.47
CA ASN A 224 28.23 7.32 3.15
C ASN A 224 27.11 6.82 2.22
N PHE A 225 27.41 5.84 1.37
CA PHE A 225 26.43 5.20 0.48
C PHE A 225 25.32 4.44 1.23
N ILE A 226 25.62 3.83 2.37
CA ILE A 226 24.64 3.08 3.16
C ILE A 226 23.65 4.05 3.83
N LEU A 227 24.17 5.15 4.40
CA LEU A 227 23.34 6.20 4.98
C LEU A 227 22.44 6.87 3.94
N LEU A 228 22.97 7.12 2.73
CA LEU A 228 22.19 7.63 1.60
C LEU A 228 21.06 6.65 1.22
N TYR A 229 21.38 5.36 1.06
CA TYR A 229 20.38 4.33 0.75
C TYR A 229 19.26 4.28 1.79
N ILE A 230 19.61 4.27 3.07
CA ILE A 230 18.64 4.24 4.17
C ILE A 230 17.76 5.50 4.17
N GLY A 231 18.39 6.68 4.01
CA GLY A 231 17.66 7.94 3.91
C GLY A 231 16.65 7.94 2.76
N LEU A 232 17.04 7.42 1.60
CA LEU A 232 16.15 7.28 0.44
C LEU A 232 15.00 6.31 0.71
N VAL A 233 15.28 5.13 1.29
CA VAL A 233 14.22 4.15 1.63
C VAL A 233 13.20 4.75 2.60
N TYR A 234 13.65 5.45 3.64
CA TYR A 234 12.74 6.11 4.59
C TYR A 234 11.98 7.29 3.98
N LEU A 235 12.60 8.06 3.08
CA LEU A 235 11.93 9.14 2.36
C LEU A 235 10.81 8.58 1.48
N VAL A 236 11.11 7.54 0.69
CA VAL A 236 10.12 6.89 -0.17
C VAL A 236 9.04 6.23 0.69
N LEU A 237 9.39 5.60 1.81
CA LEU A 237 8.43 5.09 2.77
C LEU A 237 7.50 6.19 3.26
N ALA A 238 8.03 7.33 3.74
CA ALA A 238 7.21 8.43 4.26
C ALA A 238 6.23 8.95 3.20
N TYR A 239 6.69 9.07 1.95
CA TYR A 239 5.84 9.44 0.81
C TYR A 239 4.68 8.44 0.60
N PHE A 240 4.94 7.14 0.61
CA PHE A 240 3.91 6.11 0.43
C PHE A 240 3.01 5.91 1.65
N LEU A 241 3.52 6.13 2.88
CA LEU A 241 2.70 6.13 4.09
C LEU A 241 1.68 7.28 4.11
N MET A 242 1.94 8.36 3.38
CA MET A 242 1.04 9.49 3.18
C MET A 242 0.45 9.49 1.75
N GLY A 243 0.52 8.35 1.05
CA GLY A 243 0.28 8.27 -0.39
C GLY A 243 -1.19 8.12 -0.79
N LEU A 244 -2.14 8.05 0.16
CA LEU A 244 -3.57 7.94 -0.18
C LEU A 244 -4.08 9.08 -1.10
N PRO A 245 -3.69 10.36 -0.92
CA PRO A 245 -4.07 11.44 -1.83
C PRO A 245 -3.55 11.27 -3.26
N LEU A 246 -2.46 10.52 -3.46
CA LEU A 246 -1.91 10.23 -4.79
C LEU A 246 -2.72 9.17 -5.52
N LEU A 247 -3.30 8.25 -4.75
CA LEU A 247 -4.19 7.22 -5.29
C LEU A 247 -5.55 7.81 -5.63
N ILE A 248 -5.97 8.91 -4.99
CA ILE A 248 -7.33 9.45 -5.14
C ILE A 248 -7.26 10.77 -5.90
N PRO A 249 -7.56 10.79 -7.21
CA PRO A 249 -7.49 12.02 -7.99
C PRO A 249 -8.58 13.01 -7.59
N GLU A 250 -8.30 14.30 -7.83
CA GLU A 250 -9.21 15.43 -7.59
C GLU A 250 -10.50 15.33 -8.42
N ASN A 251 -10.43 14.71 -9.60
CA ASN A 251 -11.57 14.52 -10.50
C ASN A 251 -12.01 13.05 -10.52
N ILE A 252 -13.16 12.77 -9.91
CA ILE A 252 -13.79 11.44 -9.92
C ILE A 252 -14.31 11.09 -11.33
N ILE A 253 -14.54 12.10 -12.19
CA ILE A 253 -15.07 11.93 -13.55
C ILE A 253 -14.11 12.62 -14.53
N ASN A 254 -13.47 11.85 -15.41
CA ASN A 254 -12.74 12.38 -16.57
C ASN A 254 -13.44 11.97 -17.87
N GLU A 255 -13.19 12.68 -18.97
CA GLU A 255 -13.84 12.47 -20.29
C GLU A 255 -13.67 11.04 -20.86
N THR A 256 -12.69 10.28 -20.36
CA THR A 256 -12.38 8.90 -20.76
C THR A 256 -12.88 7.83 -19.77
N GLY A 257 -13.57 8.23 -18.70
CA GLY A 257 -14.10 7.35 -17.66
C GLY A 257 -13.97 7.91 -16.24
N ILE A 258 -14.63 7.26 -15.28
CA ILE A 258 -14.51 7.56 -13.86
C ILE A 258 -13.20 6.99 -13.36
N VAL A 259 -12.28 7.83 -12.87
CA VAL A 259 -11.15 7.28 -12.12
C VAL A 259 -11.74 6.69 -10.85
N ASN A 260 -11.50 5.40 -10.68
CA ASN A 260 -12.25 4.57 -9.78
C ASN A 260 -11.84 4.75 -8.32
N SER A 261 -12.10 5.94 -7.79
CA SER A 261 -11.82 6.34 -6.41
C SER A 261 -12.43 5.35 -5.42
N LEU A 262 -13.63 4.85 -5.69
CA LEU A 262 -14.29 3.82 -4.90
C LEU A 262 -13.47 2.53 -4.83
N GLY A 263 -12.87 2.09 -5.94
CA GLY A 263 -12.03 0.89 -5.98
C GLY A 263 -10.75 1.04 -5.20
N HIS A 264 -10.15 2.23 -5.25
CA HIS A 264 -8.96 2.53 -4.50
C HIS A 264 -9.26 2.55 -2.99
N TYR A 265 -10.37 3.18 -2.58
CA TYR A 265 -10.83 3.14 -1.19
C TYR A 265 -11.16 1.71 -0.73
N THR A 266 -11.89 0.95 -1.54
CA THR A 266 -12.26 -0.43 -1.24
C THR A 266 -11.01 -1.29 -1.06
N GLY A 267 -10.05 -1.17 -1.97
CA GLY A 267 -8.74 -1.79 -1.87
C GLY A 267 -7.99 -1.42 -0.60
N TYR A 268 -7.84 -0.13 -0.34
CA TYR A 268 -7.12 0.39 0.82
C TYR A 268 -7.74 -0.08 2.15
N VAL A 269 -9.07 0.05 2.29
CA VAL A 269 -9.79 -0.39 3.50
C VAL A 269 -9.69 -1.90 3.68
N PHE A 270 -9.92 -2.69 2.62
CA PHE A 270 -9.79 -4.14 2.69
C PHE A 270 -8.37 -4.57 3.06
N GLY A 271 -7.36 -3.96 2.44
CA GLY A 271 -5.94 -4.24 2.70
C GLY A 271 -5.58 -4.06 4.18
N LEU A 272 -6.05 -2.97 4.78
CA LEU A 272 -5.80 -2.70 6.19
C LEU A 272 -6.59 -3.61 7.13
N MET A 273 -7.89 -3.75 6.88
CA MET A 273 -8.79 -4.52 7.76
C MET A 273 -8.43 -6.00 7.77
N SER A 274 -8.18 -6.59 6.60
CA SER A 274 -7.76 -8.00 6.52
C SER A 274 -6.44 -8.24 7.22
N ALA A 275 -5.47 -7.32 7.15
CA ALA A 275 -4.21 -7.42 7.89
C ALA A 275 -4.43 -7.36 9.40
N LEU A 276 -5.25 -6.41 9.89
CA LEU A 276 -5.60 -6.32 11.31
C LEU A 276 -6.32 -7.57 11.82
N MET A 277 -7.29 -8.08 11.04
CA MET A 277 -8.02 -9.31 11.38
C MET A 277 -7.10 -10.53 11.39
N LEU A 278 -6.21 -10.67 10.39
CA LEU A 278 -5.26 -11.78 10.34
C LEU A 278 -4.27 -11.73 11.52
N GLU A 279 -3.86 -10.53 11.96
CA GLU A 279 -3.03 -10.37 13.16
C GLU A 279 -3.75 -10.85 14.43
N GLN A 280 -5.05 -10.59 14.55
CA GLN A 280 -5.85 -11.06 15.68
C GLN A 280 -6.01 -12.58 15.68
N VAL A 281 -6.33 -13.17 14.52
CA VAL A 281 -6.47 -14.63 14.39
C VAL A 281 -5.17 -15.36 14.74
N ASN A 282 -4.02 -14.85 14.28
CA ASN A 282 -2.71 -15.45 14.58
C ASN A 282 -2.26 -15.28 16.05
N LYS A 283 -2.92 -14.44 16.86
CA LYS A 283 -2.68 -14.36 18.31
C LYS A 283 -3.51 -15.36 19.11
N ILE A 284 -4.57 -15.90 18.50
CA ILE A 284 -5.51 -16.83 19.13
C ILE A 284 -5.05 -18.29 18.93
N ILE A 285 -4.23 -18.55 17.91
CA ILE A 285 -3.61 -19.86 17.59
C ILE A 285 -2.20 -19.92 18.18
#